data_AF-A0A8S9J2Z8-F1
#
_entry.id   AF-A0A8S9J2Z8-F1
#
_cell.length_a   1.000
_cell.length_b   1.000
_cell.length_c   1.000
_cell.angle_alpha   90.00
_cell.angle_beta   90.00
_cell.angle_gamma   90.00
#
_symmetry.space_group_name_H-M   'P 1'
#
loop_
_entity.id
_entity.type
_entity.pdbx_description
1 polymer ?
#
loop_
_entity_poly.entity_id
_entity_poly.type
_entity_poly.pdbx_seq_one_letter_code
_entity_poly.pdbx_strand_id
1 'polypeptide(L)'
;MGHDYSYSQPSESEEFGGDTVDSGYSETEDLIRRDQAELSYNHGEPVQYPPQPEVEFGFPQTCYCGGQPHLATSYTRTDPGRRYYMCGNVDDGECHVWKWWDEAVMEEMRARDTHTLQLA
;
A
#
# COMPACT_ATOMS: atom_id res chain seq x y z
N MET A 1 6.10 23.97 -28.69
CA MET A 1 4.66 23.72 -28.91
C MET A 1 4.18 22.92 -27.70
N GLY A 2 3.68 23.59 -26.67
CA GLY A 2 3.06 22.94 -25.52
C GLY A 2 1.59 23.33 -25.54
N HIS A 3 0.70 22.35 -25.64
CA HIS A 3 -0.74 22.60 -25.65
C HIS A 3 -1.21 22.74 -24.19
N ASP A 4 -1.69 23.92 -23.88
CA ASP A 4 -2.39 24.31 -22.67
C ASP A 4 -3.80 23.72 -22.69
N TYR A 5 -3.99 22.60 -21.99
CA TYR A 5 -5.30 21.98 -21.82
C TYR A 5 -6.07 22.70 -20.70
N SER A 6 -6.86 23.70 -21.07
CA SER A 6 -7.84 24.33 -20.18
C SER A 6 -9.17 23.58 -20.32
N TYR A 7 -9.48 22.72 -19.35
CA TYR A 7 -10.77 22.03 -19.30
C TYR A 7 -11.86 22.95 -18.74
N SER A 8 -12.77 23.39 -19.60
CA SER A 8 -13.99 24.09 -19.19
C SER A 8 -15.08 23.06 -18.94
N GLN A 9 -15.41 22.81 -17.67
CA GLN A 9 -16.57 21.99 -17.30
C GLN A 9 -17.84 22.62 -17.89
N PRO A 10 -18.66 21.86 -18.62
CA PRO A 10 -20.00 22.33 -18.96
C PRO A 10 -20.80 22.42 -17.66
N SER A 11 -21.32 23.60 -17.35
CA SER A 11 -22.33 23.79 -16.31
C SER A 11 -23.54 22.95 -16.68
N GLU A 12 -23.85 21.96 -15.84
CA GLU A 12 -25.04 21.11 -15.94
C GLU A 12 -26.27 22.02 -15.78
N SER A 13 -26.88 22.40 -16.90
CA SER A 13 -28.19 23.03 -16.91
C SER A 13 -29.24 21.93 -16.76
N GLU A 14 -29.97 22.04 -15.67
CA GLU A 14 -31.07 21.19 -15.23
C GLU A 14 -32.21 21.18 -16.27
N GLU A 15 -32.94 20.06 -16.29
CA GLU A 15 -34.32 19.91 -16.76
C GLU A 15 -34.57 19.46 -18.21
N PHE A 16 -34.75 18.14 -18.36
CA PHE A 16 -35.85 17.62 -19.18
C PHE A 16 -36.50 16.43 -18.45
N GLY A 17 -37.74 16.65 -18.02
CA GLY A 17 -38.46 15.82 -17.07
C GLY A 17 -39.03 14.51 -17.62
N GLY A 18 -39.58 13.76 -16.68
CA GLY A 18 -40.31 12.52 -16.92
C GLY A 18 -40.60 11.78 -15.62
N ASP A 19 -41.52 12.30 -14.81
CA ASP A 19 -42.25 11.49 -13.83
C ASP A 19 -42.74 10.22 -14.54
N THR A 20 -42.48 9.02 -13.99
CA THR A 20 -43.45 7.91 -13.94
C THR A 20 -42.86 6.65 -13.30
N VAL A 21 -43.59 6.22 -12.26
CA VAL A 21 -43.80 4.84 -11.79
C VAL A 21 -42.63 4.03 -11.21
N ASP A 22 -42.87 3.59 -9.97
CA ASP A 22 -42.41 2.33 -9.39
C ASP A 22 -42.28 1.24 -10.46
N SER A 23 -41.08 1.13 -11.02
CA SER A 23 -40.71 0.08 -11.94
C SER A 23 -39.71 -0.78 -11.19
N GLY A 24 -40.18 -1.91 -10.67
CA GLY A 24 -39.38 -2.87 -9.90
C GLY A 24 -38.20 -3.50 -10.67
N TYR A 25 -37.85 -2.96 -11.84
CA TYR A 25 -36.60 -3.23 -12.53
C TYR A 25 -35.80 -1.92 -12.63
N SER A 26 -34.65 -1.90 -11.97
CA SER A 26 -33.63 -0.87 -12.16
C SER A 26 -32.51 -1.50 -12.97
N GLU A 27 -32.30 -1.00 -14.19
CA GLU A 27 -31.26 -1.51 -15.09
C GLU A 27 -29.86 -1.46 -14.43
N THR A 28 -29.60 -0.43 -13.62
CA THR A 28 -28.35 -0.30 -12.87
C THR A 28 -28.21 -1.36 -11.78
N GLU A 29 -29.28 -1.69 -11.04
CA GLU A 29 -29.26 -2.75 -10.04
C GLU A 29 -29.03 -4.13 -10.67
N ASP A 30 -29.60 -4.37 -11.86
CA ASP A 30 -29.37 -5.60 -12.61
C ASP A 30 -27.94 -5.73 -13.14
N LEU A 31 -27.32 -4.62 -13.56
CA LEU A 31 -25.90 -4.62 -13.94
C LEU A 31 -25.00 -4.89 -12.73
N ILE A 32 -25.27 -4.25 -11.60
CA ILE A 32 -24.52 -4.47 -10.34
C ILE A 32 -24.65 -5.92 -9.89
N ARG A 33 -25.86 -6.50 -9.94
CA ARG A 33 -26.10 -7.90 -9.55
C ARG A 33 -25.34 -8.88 -10.44
N ARG A 34 -25.30 -8.64 -11.76
CA ARG A 34 -24.54 -9.48 -12.70
C ARG A 34 -23.04 -9.39 -12.45
N ASP A 35 -22.52 -8.18 -12.24
CA ASP A 35 -21.10 -7.95 -11.96
C ASP A 35 -20.68 -8.64 -10.65
N GLN A 36 -21.50 -8.55 -9.60
CA GLN A 36 -21.25 -9.27 -8.34
C GLN A 36 -21.27 -10.80 -8.52
N ALA A 37 -22.16 -11.34 -9.36
CA ALA A 37 -22.21 -12.77 -9.64
C ALA A 37 -20.97 -13.23 -10.44
N GLU A 38 -20.54 -12.46 -11.43
CA GLU A 38 -19.30 -12.69 -12.17
C GLU A 38 -18.08 -12.61 -11.25
N LEU A 39 -18.02 -11.62 -10.36
CA LEU A 39 -16.95 -11.53 -9.36
C LEU A 39 -16.95 -12.73 -8.42
N SER A 40 -18.12 -13.24 -8.00
CA SER A 40 -18.21 -14.42 -7.12
C SER A 40 -17.74 -15.72 -7.79
N TYR A 41 -17.94 -15.85 -9.10
CA TYR A 41 -17.51 -17.02 -9.89
C TYR A 41 -16.05 -16.93 -10.32
N ASN A 42 -15.56 -15.71 -10.60
CA ASN A 42 -14.20 -15.46 -11.07
C ASN A 42 -13.20 -15.15 -9.94
N HIS A 43 -13.67 -14.85 -8.72
CA HIS A 43 -12.83 -14.87 -7.54
C HIS A 43 -12.42 -16.32 -7.27
N GLY A 44 -11.29 -16.73 -7.83
CA GLY A 44 -10.55 -17.86 -7.31
C GLY A 44 -10.41 -17.72 -5.79
N GLU A 45 -10.44 -18.86 -5.09
CA GLU A 45 -10.20 -19.00 -3.65
C GLU A 45 -9.26 -17.88 -3.13
N PRO A 46 -9.59 -17.20 -2.02
CA PRO A 46 -8.73 -16.16 -1.49
C PRO A 46 -7.30 -16.71 -1.43
N VAL A 47 -6.39 -16.08 -2.16
CA VAL A 47 -5.02 -16.56 -2.30
C VAL A 47 -4.44 -16.67 -0.89
N GLN A 48 -4.37 -17.90 -0.39
CA GLN A 48 -3.81 -18.18 0.92
C GLN A 48 -2.31 -18.15 0.74
N TYR A 49 -1.73 -16.97 0.94
CA TYR A 49 -0.29 -16.82 0.90
C TYR A 49 0.29 -17.74 2.00
N PRO A 50 1.28 -18.58 1.67
CA PRO A 50 1.99 -19.33 2.69
C PRO A 50 2.50 -18.34 3.74
N PRO A 51 2.58 -18.75 5.03
CA PRO A 51 3.20 -17.90 6.04
C PRO A 51 4.56 -17.50 5.49
N GLN A 52 4.74 -16.20 5.26
CA GLN A 52 6.02 -15.73 4.77
C GLN A 52 7.06 -16.18 5.80
N PRO A 53 8.22 -16.69 5.36
CA PRO A 53 9.30 -17.00 6.30
C PRO A 53 9.49 -15.80 7.22
N GLU A 54 9.88 -16.02 8.49
CA GLU A 54 10.18 -14.92 9.42
C GLU A 54 11.45 -14.18 8.94
N VAL A 55 11.38 -13.53 7.78
CA VAL A 55 12.13 -12.33 7.51
C VAL A 55 11.67 -11.37 8.60
N GLU A 56 12.59 -10.91 9.43
CA GLU A 56 12.36 -9.79 10.34
C GLU A 56 12.00 -8.56 9.50
N PHE A 57 10.72 -8.50 9.11
CA PHE A 57 10.11 -7.33 8.53
C PHE A 57 10.00 -6.28 9.63
N GLY A 58 10.30 -5.04 9.26
CA GLY A 58 10.26 -3.91 10.17
C GLY A 58 11.63 -3.47 10.68
N PHE A 59 11.70 -3.09 11.96
CA PHE A 59 12.90 -2.45 12.50
C PHE A 59 14.00 -3.47 12.79
N PRO A 60 15.19 -3.37 12.17
CA PRO A 60 16.28 -4.29 12.45
C PRO A 60 16.71 -4.15 13.92
N GLN A 61 16.55 -5.21 14.69
CA GLN A 61 16.94 -5.24 16.10
C GLN A 61 18.40 -5.66 16.27
N THR A 62 18.90 -6.55 15.41
CA THR A 62 20.25 -7.10 15.49
C THR A 62 20.87 -7.18 14.09
N CYS A 63 22.15 -6.88 13.97
CA CYS A 63 22.91 -7.12 12.74
C CYS A 63 23.29 -8.61 12.62
N TYR A 64 23.63 -9.06 11.41
CA TYR A 64 24.13 -10.42 11.16
C TYR A 64 25.41 -10.77 11.94
N CYS A 65 26.22 -9.77 12.31
CA CYS A 65 27.38 -9.95 13.19
C CYS A 65 27.04 -10.03 14.68
N GLY A 66 25.76 -9.97 15.06
CA GLY A 66 25.30 -9.91 16.45
C GLY A 66 25.38 -8.52 17.10
N GLY A 67 25.88 -7.51 16.38
CA GLY A 67 25.95 -6.12 16.86
C GLY A 67 24.62 -5.38 16.78
N GLN A 68 24.44 -4.35 17.61
CA GLN A 68 23.26 -3.49 17.56
C GLN A 68 23.33 -2.51 16.38
N PRO A 69 22.35 -2.47 15.46
CA PRO A 69 22.27 -1.43 14.44
C PRO A 69 22.01 -0.06 15.07
N HIS A 70 22.59 0.98 14.47
CA HIS A 70 22.36 2.37 14.87
C HIS A 70 21.69 3.14 13.73
N LEU A 71 20.92 4.16 14.11
CA LEU A 71 20.21 5.02 13.18
C LEU A 71 21.09 6.20 12.78
N ALA A 72 21.47 6.24 11.51
CA ALA A 72 22.25 7.32 10.92
C ALA A 72 21.36 8.24 10.06
N THR A 73 21.85 9.45 9.80
CA THR A 73 21.21 10.41 8.89
C THR A 73 22.05 10.51 7.62
N SER A 74 21.40 10.36 6.47
CA SER A 74 21.99 10.57 5.16
C SER A 74 22.23 12.05 4.93
N TYR A 75 23.46 12.35 4.52
CA TYR A 75 23.87 13.68 4.07
C TYR A 75 24.16 13.70 2.57
N THR A 76 23.67 12.69 1.84
CA THR A 76 23.82 12.64 0.39
C THR A 76 22.99 13.74 -0.26
N ARG A 77 23.40 14.16 -1.46
CA ARG A 77 22.64 15.15 -2.25
C ARG A 77 21.28 14.60 -2.69
N THR A 78 21.17 13.29 -2.87
CA THR A 78 19.95 12.61 -3.35
C THR A 78 18.93 12.46 -2.24
N ASP A 79 19.38 12.12 -1.02
CA ASP A 79 18.52 11.84 0.13
C ASP A 79 18.97 12.65 1.36
N PRO A 80 18.96 14.00 1.31
CA PRO A 80 19.43 14.82 2.42
C PRO A 80 18.47 14.70 3.61
N GLY A 81 19.00 14.38 4.78
CA GLY A 81 18.25 14.26 6.04
C GLY A 81 17.47 12.95 6.19
N ARG A 82 17.47 12.05 5.19
CA ARG A 82 16.80 10.75 5.28
C ARG A 82 17.53 9.84 6.24
N ARG A 83 16.82 9.08 7.08
CA ARG A 83 17.45 8.22 8.11
C ARG A 83 17.52 6.76 7.67
N TYR A 84 18.58 6.06 8.07
CA TYR A 84 18.77 4.64 7.79
C TYR A 84 19.45 3.93 8.95
N TYR A 85 19.18 2.64 9.10
CA TYR A 85 19.88 1.75 10.01
C TYR A 85 21.18 1.27 9.36
N MET A 86 22.26 1.21 10.14
CA MET A 86 23.52 0.62 9.72
C MET A 86 24.24 -0.06 10.90
N CYS A 87 25.11 -1.03 10.59
CA CYS A 87 26.01 -1.60 11.58
C CYS A 87 27.25 -0.73 11.78
N GLY A 88 27.80 -0.68 13.01
CA GLY A 88 29.08 -0.03 13.30
C GLY A 88 30.30 -0.79 12.78
N ASN A 89 30.14 -2.07 12.45
CA ASN A 89 31.21 -2.95 11.99
C ASN A 89 31.23 -3.13 10.47
N VAL A 90 30.63 -2.20 9.72
CA VAL A 90 30.48 -2.29 8.25
C VAL A 90 31.79 -2.49 7.48
N ASP A 91 32.92 -2.16 8.09
CA ASP A 91 34.25 -2.21 7.48
C ASP A 91 34.98 -3.57 7.58
N ASP A 92 34.38 -4.59 8.22
CA ASP A 92 35.01 -5.91 8.39
C ASP A 92 34.95 -6.82 7.13
N GLY A 93 34.25 -6.38 6.09
CA GLY A 93 34.09 -7.10 4.82
C GLY A 93 32.96 -8.13 4.79
N GLU A 94 32.18 -8.26 5.87
CA GLU A 94 30.97 -9.10 5.92
C GLU A 94 29.71 -8.31 5.49
N CYS A 95 28.63 -9.05 5.22
CA CYS A 95 27.33 -8.43 4.94
C CYS A 95 26.72 -7.91 6.25
N HIS A 96 26.59 -6.58 6.37
CA HIS A 96 25.96 -5.93 7.52
C HIS A 96 24.57 -5.41 7.20
N VAL A 97 23.78 -5.21 8.25
CA VAL A 97 22.46 -4.61 8.13
C VAL A 97 22.56 -3.18 7.61
N TRP A 98 21.80 -2.90 6.55
CA TRP A 98 21.55 -1.58 6.03
C TRP A 98 20.09 -1.50 5.58
N LYS A 99 19.34 -0.52 6.08
CA LYS A 99 17.91 -0.38 5.74
C LYS A 99 17.43 1.04 5.95
N TRP A 100 16.61 1.55 5.04
CA TRP A 100 15.98 2.86 5.22
C TRP A 100 14.97 2.83 6.38
N TRP A 101 14.97 3.89 7.18
CA TRP A 101 14.07 3.98 8.34
C TRP A 101 12.61 4.03 7.92
N ASP A 102 12.28 4.76 6.85
CA ASP A 102 10.92 4.87 6.32
C ASP A 102 10.41 3.54 5.76
N GLU A 103 11.27 2.75 5.11
CA GLU A 103 10.95 1.40 4.68
C GLU A 103 10.65 0.49 5.87
N ALA A 104 11.50 0.53 6.92
CA ALA A 104 11.25 -0.21 8.15
C ALA A 104 9.93 0.20 8.83
N VAL A 105 9.60 1.49 8.88
CA VAL A 105 8.31 1.98 9.42
C VAL A 105 7.13 1.47 8.61
N MET A 106 7.20 1.55 7.27
CA MET A 106 6.11 1.09 6.42
C MET A 106 5.87 -0.41 6.54
N GLU A 107 6.92 -1.21 6.65
CA GLU A 107 6.82 -2.65 6.89
C GLU A 107 6.14 -2.96 8.24
N GLU A 108 6.52 -2.27 9.31
CA GLU A 108 5.90 -2.43 10.64
C GLU A 108 4.41 -2.12 10.62
N MET A 109 4.01 -1.03 9.96
CA MET A 109 2.60 -0.66 9.88
C MET A 109 1.80 -1.72 9.12
N ARG A 110 2.31 -2.22 7.99
CA ARG A 110 1.68 -3.30 7.22
C ARG A 110 1.56 -4.60 8.02
N ALA A 111 2.57 -4.93 8.82
CA ALA A 111 2.55 -6.11 9.68
C ALA A 111 1.55 -5.98 10.84
N ARG A 112 1.21 -4.77 11.28
CA ARG A 112 0.26 -4.51 12.36
C ARG A 112 -1.19 -4.44 11.89
N ASP A 113 -1.43 -4.11 10.63
CA ASP A 113 -2.78 -4.07 10.03
C ASP A 113 -3.46 -5.45 9.97
N THR A 114 -2.70 -6.55 10.04
CA THR A 114 -3.22 -7.93 10.13
C THR A 114 -3.70 -8.34 11.52
N HIS A 115 -3.31 -7.63 12.59
CA HIS A 115 -3.65 -8.00 13.97
C HIS A 115 -4.92 -7.34 14.51
N THR A 116 -5.51 -6.38 13.80
CA THR A 116 -6.74 -5.70 14.21
C THR A 116 -8.02 -6.45 13.82
N LEU A 117 -7.92 -7.48 12.97
CA LEU A 117 -9.06 -8.29 12.50
C LEU A 117 -9.33 -9.55 13.36
N GLN A 118 -8.55 -9.80 14.41
CA GLN A 118 -8.71 -11.00 15.27
C GLN A 118 -9.33 -10.70 16.64
N LEU A 119 -9.84 -9.47 16.86
CA LEU A 119 -10.43 -9.05 18.14
C LEU A 119 -11.92 -8.65 18.04
N ALA A 120 -12.61 -9.02 16.95
CA ALA A 120 -14.05 -8.82 16.77
C ALA A 120 -14.82 -10.14 16.80
#